data_AF-B0N0F4-F1
#
_entry.id   AF-B0N0F4-F1
#
_cell.length_a   1.000
_cell.length_b   1.000
_cell.length_c   1.000
_cell.angle_alpha   90.00
_cell.angle_beta   90.00
_cell.angle_gamma   90.00
#
_symmetry.space_group_name_H-M   'P 1'
#
loop_
_entity.id
_entity.type
_entity.pdbx_description
1 polymer ?
#
loop_
_entity_poly.entity_id
_entity_poly.type
_entity_poly.pdbx_seq_one_letter_code
_entity_poly.pdbx_strand_id
1 'polypeptide(L)' 'MTKILEKIESEVICIIDDKQYQYTNGKEAYQQLTNNYSITSIKAFNNQIIINLNPKENNKEQDWQEEYKKQFGVEPSFF' A
#
# COMPACT_ATOMS: atom_id res chain seq x y z
N MET A 1 2.06 -3.68 -6.33
CA MET A 1 1.40 -3.03 -7.50
C MET A 1 1.71 -1.54 -7.54
N THR A 2 2.90 -1.14 -7.05
CA THR A 2 3.34 0.26 -6.95
C THR A 2 4.45 0.62 -7.94
N LYS A 3 4.91 -0.34 -8.78
CA LYS A 3 5.92 -0.09 -9.83
C LYS A 3 5.52 0.97 -10.86
N ILE A 4 4.23 1.29 -10.96
CA ILE A 4 3.77 2.39 -11.83
C ILE A 4 4.32 3.75 -11.37
N LEU A 5 4.62 3.90 -10.08
CA LEU A 5 5.26 5.10 -9.53
C LEU A 5 6.61 5.38 -10.18
N GLU A 6 7.42 4.34 -10.46
CA GLU A 6 8.74 4.50 -11.08
C GLU A 6 8.69 5.14 -12.48
N LYS A 7 7.52 5.13 -13.14
CA LYS A 7 7.31 5.71 -14.47
C LYS A 7 6.86 7.17 -14.42
N ILE A 8 6.55 7.71 -13.24
CA ILE A 8 6.06 9.08 -13.11
C ILE A 8 7.25 10.00 -12.95
N GLU A 9 7.55 10.77 -13.98
CA GLU A 9 8.64 11.75 -14.01
C GLU A 9 8.24 13.11 -13.41
N SER A 10 6.95 13.40 -13.38
CA SER A 10 6.39 14.60 -12.74
C SER A 10 6.29 14.47 -11.23
N GLU A 11 6.12 15.60 -10.56
CA GLU A 11 5.82 15.64 -9.13
C GLU A 11 4.63 14.74 -8.75
N VAL A 12 4.77 14.04 -7.64
CA VAL A 12 3.80 13.09 -7.12
C VAL A 12 3.40 13.46 -5.70
N ILE A 13 2.09 13.45 -5.43
CA ILE A 13 1.53 13.53 -4.09
C ILE A 13 0.89 12.18 -3.76
N CYS A 14 1.46 11.48 -2.79
CA CYS A 14 0.87 10.27 -2.23
C CYS A 14 -0.02 10.65 -1.04
N ILE A 15 -1.25 10.13 -1.01
CA ILE A 15 -2.17 10.29 0.10
C ILE A 15 -2.32 8.93 0.79
N ILE A 16 -1.95 8.85 2.06
CA ILE A 16 -2.01 7.65 2.91
C ILE A 16 -2.66 8.05 4.22
N ASP A 17 -3.73 7.36 4.64
CA ASP A 17 -4.47 7.65 5.87
C ASP A 17 -4.78 9.16 6.04
N ASP A 18 -5.31 9.76 4.96
CA ASP A 18 -5.62 11.20 4.83
C ASP A 18 -4.44 12.17 4.97
N LYS A 19 -3.21 11.66 5.08
CA LYS A 19 -1.97 12.47 5.10
C LYS A 19 -1.36 12.54 3.71
N GLN A 20 -0.86 13.73 3.36
CA GLN A 20 -0.23 14.00 2.08
C GLN A 20 1.29 13.95 2.19
N TYR A 21 1.92 13.26 1.25
CA TYR A 21 3.36 13.12 1.12
C TYR A 21 3.76 13.53 -0.30
N GLN A 22 4.56 14.59 -0.40
CA GLN A 22 4.95 15.18 -1.67
C GLN A 22 6.37 14.73 -2.05
N TYR A 23 6.54 14.39 -3.32
CA TYR A 23 7.79 13.88 -3.87
C TYR A 23 8.07 14.53 -5.22
N THR A 24 9.35 14.71 -5.53
CA THR A 24 9.79 15.36 -6.77
C THR A 24 9.40 14.54 -8.01
N ASN A 25 9.36 13.22 -7.86
CA ASN A 25 8.93 12.28 -8.89
C ASN A 25 8.46 10.97 -8.26
N GLY A 26 7.81 10.10 -9.05
CA GLY A 26 7.31 8.83 -8.54
C GLY A 26 8.40 7.80 -8.23
N LYS A 27 9.62 7.92 -8.77
CA LYS A 27 10.75 7.07 -8.37
C LYS A 27 11.16 7.34 -6.93
N GLU A 28 11.24 8.61 -6.54
CA GLU A 28 11.50 9.02 -5.15
C GLU A 28 10.40 8.52 -4.22
N ALA A 29 9.13 8.70 -4.61
CA ALA A 29 8.00 8.18 -3.86
C ALA A 29 8.10 6.65 -3.66
N TYR A 30 8.39 5.90 -4.72
CA TYR A 30 8.53 4.45 -4.67
C TYR A 30 9.66 3.98 -3.73
N GLN A 31 10.77 4.70 -3.68
CA GLN A 31 11.90 4.38 -2.80
C GLN A 31 11.60 4.66 -1.32
N GLN A 32 10.82 5.69 -1.03
CA GLN A 32 10.46 6.05 0.36
C GLN A 32 9.27 5.25 0.90
N LEU A 33 8.43 4.69 0.03
CA LEU A 33 7.33 3.82 0.44
C LEU A 33 7.88 2.43 0.82
N THR A 34 8.08 2.21 2.12
CA THR A 34 8.61 0.96 2.69
C THR A 34 7.59 -0.18 2.77
N ASN A 35 6.29 0.15 2.81
CA ASN A 35 5.22 -0.84 2.97
C ASN A 35 4.57 -1.21 1.63
N ASN A 36 3.93 -2.38 1.60
CA ASN A 36 3.08 -2.77 0.49
C ASN A 36 1.81 -1.94 0.51
N TYR A 37 1.68 -1.02 -0.45
CA TYR A 37 0.47 -0.25 -0.67
C TYR A 37 -0.27 -0.73 -1.94
N SER A 38 -1.59 -0.57 -1.92
CA SER A 38 -2.45 -0.62 -3.10
C SER A 38 -2.82 0.79 -3.51
N ILE A 39 -2.74 1.06 -4.81
CA ILE A 39 -3.27 2.30 -5.37
C ILE A 39 -4.80 2.18 -5.45
N THR A 40 -5.51 3.07 -4.79
CA THR A 40 -6.98 3.12 -4.80
C THR A 40 -7.50 4.09 -5.86
N SER A 41 -6.77 5.17 -6.12
CA SER A 41 -7.11 6.10 -7.20
C SER A 41 -5.89 6.90 -7.66
N ILE A 42 -5.94 7.36 -8.91
CA ILE A 42 -4.95 8.24 -9.51
C ILE A 42 -5.67 9.44 -10.11
N LYS A 43 -5.16 10.65 -9.86
CA LYS A 43 -5.66 11.90 -10.42
C LYS A 43 -4.48 12.72 -10.94
N ALA A 44 -4.65 13.37 -12.09
CA ALA A 44 -3.73 14.39 -12.55
C ALA A 44 -4.31 15.78 -12.26
N PHE A 45 -3.51 16.68 -11.69
CA PHE A 45 -3.93 18.04 -11.38
C PHE A 45 -2.72 18.98 -11.40
N ASN A 46 -2.83 20.13 -12.07
CA ASN A 46 -1.80 21.17 -12.11
C ASN A 46 -0.36 20.65 -12.35
N ASN A 47 -0.17 19.80 -13.36
CA ASN A 47 1.13 19.21 -13.71
C ASN A 47 1.73 18.28 -12.64
N GLN A 48 0.90 17.80 -11.71
CA GLN A 48 1.23 16.85 -10.66
C GLN A 48 0.33 15.62 -10.73
N ILE A 49 0.81 14.49 -10.23
CA ILE A 49 0.04 13.26 -10.10
C ILE A 49 -0.28 13.03 -8.63
N ILE A 50 -1.56 12.96 -8.29
CA ILE A 50 -2.06 12.67 -6.95
C ILE A 50 -2.50 11.21 -6.91
N ILE A 51 -2.01 10.46 -5.93
CA ILE A 51 -2.22 9.03 -5.80
C ILE A 51 -2.72 8.74 -4.40
N ASN A 52 -3.92 8.15 -4.30
CA ASN A 52 -4.41 7.61 -3.04
C ASN A 52 -3.90 6.18 -2.88
N LEU A 53 -3.33 5.90 -1.71
CA LEU A 53 -2.71 4.64 -1.36
C LEU A 53 -3.33 4.11 -0.07
N ASN A 54 -3.73 2.84 -0.09
CA ASN A 54 -4.13 2.13 1.12
C ASN A 54 -3.09 1.05 1.44
N PRO A 55 -2.75 0.83 2.72
CA PRO A 55 -1.90 -0.29 3.09
C PRO A 55 -2.56 -1.59 2.62
N LYS A 56 -1.79 -2.45 1.95
CA LYS A 56 -2.20 -3.84 1.81
C LYS A 56 -2.00 -4.48 3.18
N GLU A 57 -3.06 -5.03 3.72
CA GLU A 57 -2.95 -5.99 4.82
C GLU A 57 -1.99 -7.10 4.36
N ASN A 58 -0.81 -7.14 4.96
CA ASN A 58 0.04 -8.31 4.88
C ASN A 58 -0.62 -9.36 5.78
N ASN A 59 -0.97 -10.52 5.20
CA ASN A 59 -1.43 -11.71 5.89
C ASN A 59 -2.76 -11.63 6.67
N LYS A 60 -3.89 -11.52 5.96
CA LYS A 60 -5.12 -12.18 6.43
C LYS A 60 -4.93 -13.68 6.70
N GLU A 61 -3.92 -14.29 6.08
CA GLU A 61 -3.55 -15.70 6.30
C GLU A 61 -3.01 -16.00 7.72
N GLN A 62 -2.38 -15.04 8.40
CA GLN A 62 -1.96 -15.23 9.80
C GLN A 62 -3.11 -14.98 10.76
N ASP A 63 -3.94 -13.97 10.49
CA ASP A 63 -5.07 -13.63 11.36
C ASP A 63 -6.05 -14.79 11.53
N TRP A 64 -6.40 -15.51 10.46
CA TRP A 64 -7.35 -16.63 10.60
C TRP A 64 -6.74 -17.82 11.36
N GLN A 65 -5.43 -18.05 11.27
CA GLN A 65 -4.76 -19.13 12.01
C GLN A 65 -4.72 -18.81 13.51
N GLU A 66 -4.45 -17.55 13.85
CA GLU A 66 -4.49 -17.07 15.23
C GLU A 66 -5.92 -17.09 15.80
N GLU A 67 -6.92 -16.67 15.01
CA GLU A 67 -8.34 -16.78 15.39
C GLU A 67 -8.79 -18.23 15.55
N TYR A 68 -8.37 -19.13 14.65
CA TYR A 68 -8.66 -20.56 14.74
C TYR A 68 -8.06 -21.16 16.02
N LYS A 69 -6.79 -20.84 16.32
CA LYS A 69 -6.13 -21.29 17.56
C LYS A 69 -6.82 -20.73 18.82
N LYS A 70 -7.31 -19.49 18.78
CA LYS A 70 -8.11 -18.90 19.89
C LYS A 70 -9.45 -19.61 20.08
N GLN A 71 -10.14 -19.96 18.99
CA GLN A 71 -11.47 -20.59 19.04
C GLN A 71 -11.42 -22.07 19.43
N PHE A 72 -10.43 -22.81 18.92
CA PHE A 72 -10.38 -24.27 19.03
C PHE A 72 -9.24 -24.79 19.91
N GLY A 73 -8.30 -23.93 20.32
CA GLY A 73 -7.16 -24.29 21.17
C GLY A 73 -6.10 -25.16 20.46
N VAL A 74 -6.27 -25.43 19.18
CA VAL A 74 -5.41 -26.29 18.36
C VAL A 74 -5.02 -25.58 17.07
N GLU A 75 -3.88 -25.96 16.49
CA GLU A 75 -3.47 -25.44 15.18
C GLU A 75 -4.31 -26.08 14.07
N PRO A 76 -4.65 -25.31 13.02
CA PRO A 76 -5.42 -25.84 11.91
C PRO A 76 -4.63 -26.92 11.16
N SER A 77 -5.26 -28.07 10.91
CA SER A 77 -4.68 -29.15 10.11
C SER A 77 -4.88 -28.88 8.62
N PHE A 78 -3.82 -29.07 7.82
CA PHE A 78 -3.85 -28.94 6.36
C PHE A 78 -3.65 -30.28 5.62
N PHE A 79 -3.75 -31.39 6.38
CA PHE A 79 -3.56 -32.76 5.90
C PHE A 79 -4.89 -33.52 5.87
#